data_AF-W1YP73-F1
#
_entry.id   AF-W1YP73-F1
#
_cell.length_a   1.000
_cell.length_b   1.000
_cell.length_c   1.000
_cell.angle_alpha   90.00
_cell.angle_beta   90.00
_cell.angle_gamma   90.00
#
_symmetry.space_group_name_H-M   'P 1'
#
loop_
_entity.id
_entity.type
_entity.pdbx_description
1 polymer ?
#
loop_
_entity_poly.entity_id
_entity_poly.type
_entity_poly.pdbx_seq_one_letter_code
_entity_poly.pdbx_strand_id
1 'polypeptide(L)' 'MKQNSNQTIERWGIRYTGIVQGVGFRPLVSMWAHSLGLTGFVYNDSQGVYVEIQGCTSDLQLFLDAIQDDQPRL' A
#
# COMPACT_ATOMS: atom_id res chain seq x y z
N MET A 1 6.17 21.86 21.14
CA MET A 1 5.31 20.74 21.58
C MET A 1 4.76 20.05 20.35
N LYS A 2 5.36 18.95 19.91
CA LYS A 2 4.70 18.08 18.91
C LYS A 2 3.83 17.11 19.70
N GLN A 3 2.53 17.13 19.42
CA GLN A 3 1.52 16.28 20.05
C GLN A 3 1.99 14.82 19.96
N ASN A 4 2.19 14.16 21.11
CA ASN A 4 2.32 12.71 21.17
C ASN A 4 0.92 12.12 20.94
N SER A 5 0.46 12.10 19.68
CA SER A 5 -0.64 11.24 19.29
C SER A 5 -0.12 9.80 19.38
N ASN A 6 -0.78 8.96 20.17
CA ASN A 6 -0.60 7.50 20.13
C ASN A 6 -0.81 7.06 18.68
N GLN A 7 0.27 6.96 17.89
CA GLN A 7 0.23 6.39 16.56
C GLN A 7 0.14 4.88 16.75
N THR A 8 -1.06 4.34 16.59
CA THR A 8 -1.24 2.89 16.49
C THR A 8 -0.46 2.42 15.28
N ILE A 9 0.47 1.50 15.51
CA ILE A 9 1.18 0.80 14.44
C ILE A 9 0.39 -0.46 14.12
N GLU A 10 0.05 -0.62 12.85
CA GLU A 10 -0.69 -1.77 12.36
C GLU A 10 0.04 -2.42 11.19
N ARG A 11 -0.33 -3.67 10.91
CA ARG A 11 0.11 -4.41 9.73
C ARG A 11 -1.13 -4.88 8.98
N TRP A 12 -1.26 -4.47 7.72
CA TRP A 12 -2.38 -4.80 6.86
C TRP A 12 -1.94 -5.77 5.76
N GLY A 13 -2.79 -6.76 5.48
CA GLY A 13 -2.68 -7.62 4.31
C GLY A 13 -3.77 -7.26 3.31
N ILE A 14 -3.38 -6.80 2.12
CA ILE A 14 -4.29 -6.30 1.09
C ILE A 14 -4.14 -7.15 -0.17
N ARG A 15 -5.28 -7.61 -0.69
CA ARG A 15 -5.36 -8.37 -1.94
C ARG A 15 -5.98 -7.48 -3.02
N TYR A 16 -5.26 -7.29 -4.12
CA TYR A 16 -5.80 -6.68 -5.33
C TYR A 16 -6.04 -7.76 -6.38
N THR A 17 -7.26 -7.76 -6.94
CA THR A 17 -7.72 -8.71 -7.96
C THR A 17 -8.14 -7.98 -9.22
N GLY A 18 -8.21 -8.68 -10.36
CA GLY A 18 -8.53 -8.09 -11.67
C GLY A 18 -7.29 -7.89 -12.53
N ILE A 19 -7.28 -6.87 -13.40
CA ILE A 19 -6.16 -6.61 -14.30
C ILE A 19 -5.06 -5.82 -13.56
N VAL A 20 -4.30 -6.52 -12.72
CA VAL A 20 -3.27 -5.94 -11.84
C VAL A 20 -1.85 -6.43 -12.16
N GLN A 21 -1.71 -7.35 -13.11
CA GLN A 21 -0.42 -7.91 -13.53
C GLN A 21 0.00 -7.38 -14.90
N GLY A 22 1.29 -7.06 -15.06
CA GLY A 22 1.81 -6.49 -16.30
C GLY A 22 1.56 -4.99 -16.49
N VAL A 23 0.85 -4.32 -15.56
CA VAL A 23 0.41 -2.91 -15.66
C VAL A 23 1.24 -1.93 -14.82
N GLY A 24 2.36 -2.37 -14.24
CA GLY A 24 3.16 -1.52 -13.35
C GLY A 24 2.62 -1.37 -11.92
N PHE A 25 1.69 -2.23 -11.49
CA PHE A 25 1.08 -2.17 -10.15
C PHE A 25 2.10 -2.30 -9.00
N ARG A 26 3.06 -3.22 -9.10
CA ARG A 26 4.10 -3.40 -8.06
C ARG A 26 4.99 -2.15 -7.89
N PRO A 27 5.53 -1.55 -8.98
CA PRO A 27 6.19 -0.24 -8.89
C PRO A 27 5.34 0.84 -8.24
N LEU A 28 4.05 0.96 -8.59
CA LEU A 28 3.13 1.93 -7.99
C LEU A 28 3.01 1.75 -6.47
N VAL A 29 2.79 0.50 -6.02
CA VAL A 29 2.74 0.15 -4.59
C VAL A 29 4.04 0.51 -3.88
N SER A 30 5.18 0.15 -4.47
CA SER A 30 6.48 0.45 -3.85
C SER A 30 6.75 1.94 -3.74
N MET A 31 6.31 2.73 -4.72
CA MET A 31 6.46 4.19 -4.72
C MET A 31 5.65 4.83 -3.59
N TRP A 32 4.37 4.48 -3.46
CA TRP A 32 3.50 5.01 -2.40
C TRP A 32 3.91 4.54 -1.01
N ALA A 33 4.31 3.27 -0.86
CA ALA A 33 4.82 2.77 0.42
C ALA A 33 6.08 3.55 0.86
N HIS A 34 7.00 3.81 -0.08
CA HIS A 34 8.22 4.56 0.21
C HIS A 34 7.96 6.03 0.53
N SER A 35 7.07 6.69 -0.22
CA SER A 35 6.75 8.11 -0.01
C SER A 35 6.08 8.37 1.35
N LEU A 36 5.35 7.38 1.88
CA LEU A 36 4.69 7.43 3.18
C LEU A 36 5.53 6.83 4.33
N GLY A 37 6.75 6.38 4.06
CA GLY A 37 7.62 5.76 5.09
C GLY A 37 7.11 4.42 5.62
N LEU A 38 6.25 3.74 4.86
CA LEU A 38 5.71 2.43 5.20
C LEU A 38 6.68 1.30 4.86
N THR A 39 6.59 0.19 5.60
CA THR A 39 7.46 -0.99 5.40
C THR A 39 6.64 -2.21 5.05
N GLY A 40 7.21 -3.17 4.33
CA GLY A 40 6.49 -4.38 3.93
C GLY A 40 6.98 -4.96 2.62
N PHE A 41 6.12 -5.70 1.93
CA PHE A 41 6.44 -6.32 0.65
C PHE A 41 5.21 -6.44 -0.26
N VAL A 42 5.48 -6.52 -1.56
CA VAL A 42 4.47 -6.73 -2.60
C VAL A 42 4.92 -7.82 -3.56
N TYR A 43 4.02 -8.72 -3.94
CA TYR A 43 4.30 -9.77 -4.92
C TYR A 43 3.08 -10.09 -5.77
N ASN A 44 3.33 -10.66 -6.94
CA ASN A 44 2.29 -11.23 -7.78
C ASN A 44 2.18 -12.72 -7.49
N ASP A 45 0.97 -13.25 -7.45
CA ASP A 45 0.70 -14.69 -7.44
C ASP A 45 -0.43 -15.03 -8.43
N SER A 46 -0.88 -16.28 -8.47
CA SER A 46 -1.95 -16.70 -9.38
C SER A 46 -3.31 -16.03 -9.10
N GLN A 47 -3.47 -15.37 -7.94
CA GLN A 47 -4.72 -14.72 -7.53
C GLN A 47 -4.70 -13.20 -7.74
N GLY A 48 -3.58 -12.61 -8.16
CA GLY A 48 -3.45 -11.18 -8.44
C GLY A 48 -2.19 -10.58 -7.81
N VAL A 49 -2.35 -9.52 -7.04
CA VAL A 49 -1.27 -8.86 -6.28
C VAL A 49 -1.60 -8.92 -4.80
N TYR A 50 -0.62 -9.32 -4.00
CA TYR A 50 -0.68 -9.22 -2.54
C TYR A 50 0.29 -8.17 -2.05
N VAL A 51 -0.17 -7.36 -1.09
CA VAL A 51 0.61 -6.35 -0.39
C VAL A 51 0.51 -6.64 1.11
N GLU A 52 1.64 -6.79 1.77
CA GLU A 52 1.72 -6.67 3.23
C GLU A 52 2.43 -5.36 3.55
N ILE A 53 1.81 -4.53 4.38
CA ILE A 53 2.32 -3.19 4.68
C ILE A 53 2.11 -2.86 6.16
N GLN A 54 3.09 -2.20 6.76
CA GLN A 54 3.13 -1.84 8.18
C GLN A 54 3.53 -0.37 8.35
N GLY A 55 2.83 0.31 9.25
CA GLY A 55 3.12 1.68 9.67
C GLY A 55 2.02 2.24 10.57
N CYS A 56 1.99 3.56 10.72
CA CYS A 56 0.94 4.24 11.48
C CYS A 56 -0.41 4.09 10.75
N THR A 57 -1.51 3.90 11.48
CA THR A 57 -2.85 3.73 10.89
C THR A 57 -3.22 4.89 9.94
N SER A 58 -2.80 6.13 10.23
CA SER A 58 -3.01 7.27 9.33
C SER A 58 -2.33 7.12 7.98
N ASP A 59 -1.09 6.64 7.98
CA ASP A 59 -0.28 6.51 6.77
C ASP A 59 -0.74 5.29 5.95
N LEU A 60 -1.21 4.24 6.64
CA LEU A 60 -1.85 3.08 6.02
C LEU A 60 -3.15 3.45 5.30
N GLN A 61 -3.96 4.33 5.90
CA GLN A 61 -5.17 4.83 5.25
C GLN A 61 -4.84 5.69 4.02
N LEU A 62 -3.88 6.62 4.16
CA LEU A 62 -3.40 7.43 3.03
C LEU A 62 -2.87 6.57 1.88
N PHE A 63 -2.15 5.49 2.19
CA PHE A 63 -1.69 4.53 1.20
C PHE A 63 -2.85 3.86 0.46
N LEU A 64 -3.89 3.42 1.18
CA LEU A 64 -5.05 2.78 0.57
C LEU A 64 -5.79 3.72 -0.38
N ASP A 65 -6.03 4.96 0.06
CA ASP A 65 -6.71 5.99 -0.73
C ASP A 65 -5.89 6.34 -1.99
N ALA A 66 -4.58 6.55 -1.85
CA ALA A 66 -3.70 6.86 -2.97
C ALA A 66 -3.66 5.75 -4.02
N ILE A 67 -3.63 4.47 -3.61
CA ILE A 67 -3.65 3.35 -4.56
C ILE A 67 -5.00 3.24 -5.28
N GLN A 68 -6.12 3.62 -4.64
CA GLN A 68 -7.42 3.66 -5.31
C GLN A 68 -7.50 4.75 -6.37
N ASP A 69 -6.96 5.94 -6.08
CA ASP A 69 -6.98 7.10 -6.99
C ASP A 69 -6.01 6.95 -8.17
N ASP A 70 -4.81 6.41 -7.92
CA ASP A 70 -3.74 6.25 -8.91
C ASP A 70 -3.74 4.87 -9.59
N GLN A 71 -4.83 4.09 -9.46
CA GLN A 71 -4.92 2.77 -10.08
C GLN A 71 -4.46 2.85 -11.54
N PRO A 72 -3.53 1.98 -11.98
CA PRO A 72 -3.00 2.03 -13.34
C PRO A 72 -4.18 1.96 -14.32
N ARG A 73 -4.44 3.05 -15.03
CA ARG A 73 -5.47 3.08 -16.07
C ARG A 73 -4.96 2.19 -17.19
N LEU A 74 -5.72 1.13 -17.46
CA LEU A 74 -5.50 0.20 -18.57
C LEU A 74 -5.54 0.94 -19.91
#